data_AF-A0A978TMM9-F1
#
_entry.id   AF-A0A978TMM9-F1
#
_cell.length_a   1.000
_cell.length_b   1.000
_cell.length_c   1.000
_cell.angle_alpha   90.00
_cell.angle_beta   90.00
_cell.angle_gamma   90.00
#
_symmetry.space_group_name_H-M   'P 1'
#
loop_
_entity.id
_entity.type
_entity.pdbx_description
1 polymer ?
#
loop_
_entity_poly.entity_id
_entity_poly.type
_entity_poly.pdbx_seq_one_letter_code
_entity_poly.pdbx_strand_id
1 'polypeptide(L)'
;LYPLPIALPRTFPWSWWISAGIAAAFSLFSTYLWGREMNAAADHSDCISGNSYGDAYEPNPHPHLASELPFWWSIAFLLHSPFLVLFSLVWTIGLEMASWVEARDVLLRDRQRRDRDGILQPN
;
A
#
# COMPACT_ATOMS: atom_id res chain seq x y z
N LEU A 1 -0.60 -33.57 -18.85
CA LEU A 1 -0.13 -32.60 -17.84
C LEU A 1 1.30 -32.22 -18.19
N TYR A 2 1.43 -31.30 -19.14
CA TYR A 2 2.72 -30.74 -19.58
C TYR A 2 3.08 -29.62 -18.58
N PRO A 3 4.33 -29.52 -18.08
CA PRO A 3 4.71 -28.32 -17.35
C PRO A 3 4.67 -27.13 -18.32
N LEU A 4 4.12 -26.01 -17.87
CA LEU A 4 4.19 -24.76 -18.60
C LEU A 4 5.68 -24.48 -18.96
N PRO A 5 6.02 -24.20 -20.22
CA PRO A 5 7.38 -23.91 -20.68
C PRO A 5 7.87 -22.52 -20.24
N ILE A 6 7.39 -22.03 -19.09
CA ILE A 6 7.89 -20.84 -18.44
C ILE A 6 8.89 -21.33 -17.41
N ALA A 7 10.16 -21.31 -17.80
CA ALA A 7 11.29 -21.58 -16.91
C ALA A 7 11.50 -20.36 -15.98
N LEU A 8 10.57 -20.12 -15.07
CA LEU A 8 10.85 -19.20 -13.98
C LEU A 8 11.96 -19.82 -13.12
N PRO A 9 13.06 -19.08 -12.86
CA PRO A 9 14.14 -19.60 -12.02
C PRO A 9 13.55 -20.00 -10.67
N ARG A 10 13.89 -21.19 -10.16
CA ARG A 10 13.42 -21.62 -8.83
C ARG A 10 14.06 -20.82 -7.69
N THR A 11 15.27 -20.34 -7.93
CA THR A 11 16.10 -19.61 -6.99
C THR A 11 16.88 -18.53 -7.74
N PHE A 12 17.36 -17.52 -7.03
CA PHE A 12 18.27 -16.56 -7.62
C PHE A 12 19.63 -17.21 -7.94
N PRO A 13 20.40 -16.66 -8.90
CA PRO A 13 21.71 -17.21 -9.28
C PRO A 13 22.83 -16.92 -8.26
N TRP A 14 22.55 -16.19 -7.18
CA TRP A 14 23.53 -15.77 -6.17
C TRP A 14 23.30 -16.47 -4.81
N SER A 15 24.26 -16.32 -3.89
CA SER A 15 24.16 -16.96 -2.57
C SER A 15 23.02 -16.40 -1.71
N TRP A 16 22.42 -17.26 -0.88
CA TRP A 16 21.34 -16.86 0.03
C TRP A 16 21.72 -15.65 0.91
N TRP A 17 22.99 -15.52 1.31
CA TRP A 17 23.49 -14.38 2.11
C TRP A 17 23.32 -13.02 1.42
N ILE A 18 23.49 -12.97 0.10
CA ILE A 18 23.27 -11.74 -0.67
C ILE A 18 21.78 -11.38 -0.62
N SER A 19 20.89 -12.37 -0.76
CA SER A 19 19.46 -12.15 -0.60
C SER A 19 19.07 -11.75 0.82
N ALA A 20 19.67 -12.34 1.85
CA ALA A 20 19.41 -12.00 3.24
C ALA A 20 19.83 -10.55 3.56
N GLY A 21 20.97 -10.09 3.02
CA GLY A 21 21.40 -8.71 3.14
C GLY A 21 20.44 -7.72 2.46
N ILE A 22 19.98 -8.05 1.25
CA ILE A 22 18.98 -7.26 0.53
C ILE A 22 17.64 -7.24 1.29
N ALA A 23 17.22 -8.39 1.82
CA ALA A 23 15.99 -8.50 2.62
C ALA A 23 16.04 -7.62 3.88
N ALA A 24 17.17 -7.61 4.58
CA ALA A 24 17.35 -6.75 5.76
C ALA A 24 17.29 -5.26 5.41
N ALA A 25 17.88 -4.85 4.29
CA ALA A 25 17.81 -3.46 3.82
C ALA A 25 16.36 -3.05 3.49
N PHE A 26 15.62 -3.92 2.78
CA PHE A 26 14.21 -3.66 2.47
C PHE A 26 13.31 -3.69 3.69
N SER A 27 13.56 -4.56 4.68
CA SER A 27 12.76 -4.60 5.90
C SER A 27 12.93 -3.33 6.73
N LEU A 28 14.17 -2.86 6.90
CA LEU A 28 14.47 -1.58 7.57
C LEU A 28 13.78 -0.41 6.88
N PHE A 29 13.87 -0.35 5.54
CA PHE A 29 13.22 0.70 4.76
C PHE A 29 11.69 0.66 4.87
N SER A 30 11.11 -0.53 4.78
CA SER A 30 9.66 -0.73 4.92
C SER A 30 9.18 -0.35 6.32
N THR A 31 9.84 -0.84 7.38
CA THR A 31 9.48 -0.50 8.77
C THR A 31 9.57 1.01 9.02
N TYR A 32 10.55 1.69 8.45
CA TYR A 32 10.66 3.15 8.54
C TYR A 32 9.46 3.86 7.90
N LEU A 33 9.08 3.47 6.67
CA LEU A 33 7.93 4.05 5.98
C LEU A 33 6.62 3.77 6.73
N TRP A 34 6.44 2.54 7.21
CA TRP A 34 5.25 2.13 7.95
C TRP A 34 5.12 2.88 9.27
N GLY A 35 6.23 3.08 9.99
CA GLY A 35 6.26 3.91 11.20
C GLY A 35 5.89 5.37 10.92
N ARG A 36 6.34 5.93 9.80
CA ARG A 36 5.96 7.30 9.39
C ARG A 36 4.46 7.40 9.04
N GLU A 37 3.92 6.41 8.34
CA GLU A 37 2.50 6.34 7.98
C GLU A 37 1.62 6.18 9.22
N MET A 38 2.01 5.32 10.16
CA MET A 38 1.30 5.15 11.43
C MET A 38 1.30 6.42 12.29
N ASN A 39 2.43 7.13 12.36
CA ASN A 39 2.49 8.39 13.10
C ASN A 39 1.60 9.46 12.47
N ALA A 40 1.63 9.60 11.13
CA ALA A 40 0.73 10.51 10.44
C ALA A 40 -0.75 10.14 10.65
N ALA A 41 -1.07 8.84 10.62
CA ALA A 41 -2.43 8.36 10.90
C ALA A 41 -2.84 8.61 12.36
N ALA A 42 -1.92 8.48 13.32
CA ALA A 42 -2.18 8.77 14.73
C ALA A 42 -2.48 10.26 14.96
N ASP A 43 -1.72 11.16 14.32
CA ASP A 43 -1.98 12.61 14.35
C ASP A 43 -3.37 12.94 13.78
N HIS A 44 -3.84 12.19 12.78
CA HIS A 44 -5.20 12.27 12.24
C HIS A 44 -6.24 11.45 13.04
N SER A 45 -5.85 10.58 13.95
CA SER A 45 -6.78 9.78 14.76
C SER A 45 -7.25 10.55 16.00
N ASP A 46 -6.40 11.42 16.56
CA ASP A 46 -6.78 12.29 17.67
C ASP A 46 -7.89 13.28 17.30
N CYS A 47 -8.02 13.63 16.01
CA CYS A 47 -9.12 14.47 15.51
C CYS A 47 -10.49 13.76 15.41
N ILE A 48 -10.53 12.43 15.61
CA ILE A 48 -11.78 11.64 15.63
C ILE A 48 -12.55 11.87 16.95
N SER A 49 -11.88 12.34 18.01
CA SER A 49 -12.54 12.69 19.27
C SER A 49 -13.25 14.06 19.25
N GLY A 50 -13.04 14.87 18.22
CA GLY A 50 -13.58 16.22 18.13
C GLY A 50 -13.83 16.64 16.69
N ASN A 51 -15.05 16.39 16.20
CA ASN A 51 -15.74 17.19 15.18
C ASN A 51 -14.95 17.59 13.91
N SER A 52 -13.96 16.81 13.49
CA SER A 52 -13.07 17.14 12.36
C SER A 52 -13.49 16.43 11.07
N TYR A 53 -14.80 16.24 10.88
CA TYR A 53 -15.40 16.13 9.53
C TYR A 53 -15.61 17.54 8.95
N GLY A 54 -14.69 18.47 9.25
CA GLY A 54 -14.75 19.88 8.89
C GLY A 54 -13.73 20.16 7.80
N ASP A 55 -14.25 20.49 6.63
CA ASP A 55 -13.62 21.22 5.54
C ASP A 55 -12.32 20.65 4.97
N ALA A 56 -12.47 19.96 3.83
CA ALA A 56 -11.44 19.35 2.99
C ALA A 56 -10.90 18.01 3.52
N TYR A 57 -11.73 16.96 3.43
CA TYR A 57 -11.22 15.61 3.27
C TYR A 57 -10.46 15.57 1.93
N GLU A 58 -9.17 15.90 1.94
CA GLU A 58 -8.31 15.64 0.80
C GLU A 58 -8.18 14.11 0.71
N PRO A 59 -8.68 13.48 -0.36
CA PRO A 59 -8.51 12.07 -0.59
C PRO A 59 -7.02 11.86 -0.91
N ASN A 60 -6.18 11.78 0.10
CA ASN A 60 -4.82 11.35 -0.13
C ASN A 60 -4.90 9.83 -0.30
N PRO A 61 -4.71 9.28 -1.51
CA PRO A 61 -4.66 7.84 -1.66
C PRO A 61 -3.50 7.38 -0.78
N HIS A 62 -3.79 6.58 0.25
CA HIS A 62 -2.75 5.94 1.05
C HIS A 62 -1.83 5.21 0.08
N PRO A 63 -0.55 5.63 -0.08
CA PRO A 63 0.35 5.00 -1.03
C PRO A 63 0.80 3.66 -0.43
N HIS A 64 -0.11 2.68 -0.41
CA HIS A 64 0.11 1.33 0.09
C HIS A 64 1.31 0.69 -0.62
N LEU A 65 1.51 1.04 -1.89
CA LEU A 65 2.65 0.61 -2.69
C LEU A 65 4.01 0.96 -2.04
N ALA A 66 4.12 2.11 -1.36
CA ALA A 66 5.40 2.60 -0.87
C ALA A 66 5.92 1.79 0.33
N SER A 67 5.05 1.40 1.27
CA SER A 67 5.43 0.66 2.47
C SER A 67 5.28 -0.85 2.31
N GLU A 68 4.29 -1.34 1.55
CA GLU A 68 4.05 -2.77 1.39
C GLU A 68 4.96 -3.45 0.36
N LEU A 69 5.28 -2.80 -0.76
CA LEU A 69 6.16 -3.41 -1.76
C LEU A 69 7.54 -3.81 -1.18
N PRO A 70 8.26 -2.92 -0.46
CA PRO A 70 9.52 -3.32 0.17
C PRO A 70 9.32 -4.37 1.27
N PHE A 71 8.18 -4.40 1.97
CA PHE A 71 7.85 -5.45 2.93
C PHE A 71 7.77 -6.82 2.23
N TRP A 72 6.97 -6.94 1.18
CA TRP A 72 6.82 -8.19 0.43
C TRP A 72 8.12 -8.62 -0.25
N TRP A 73 8.92 -7.66 -0.73
CA TRP A 73 10.24 -7.94 -1.27
C TRP A 73 11.20 -8.46 -0.22
N SER A 74 11.18 -7.93 1.01
CA SER A 74 11.99 -8.47 2.10
C SER A 74 11.70 -9.96 2.34
N ILE A 75 10.42 -10.36 2.34
CA ILE A 75 9.99 -11.75 2.47
C ILE A 75 10.42 -12.57 1.25
N ALA A 76 10.23 -12.05 0.04
CA ALA A 76 10.58 -12.72 -1.21
C ALA A 76 12.09 -13.01 -1.33
N PHE A 77 12.93 -12.05 -0.93
CA PHE A 77 14.38 -12.22 -0.89
C PHE A 77 14.80 -13.16 0.24
N LEU A 78 14.18 -13.10 1.42
CA LEU A 78 14.48 -14.02 2.52
C LEU A 78 14.19 -15.49 2.14
N LEU A 79 13.10 -15.73 1.43
CA LEU A 79 12.72 -17.02 0.83
C LEU A 79 13.50 -17.34 -0.46
N HIS A 80 14.33 -16.42 -0.93
CA HIS A 80 15.19 -16.56 -2.11
C HIS A 80 14.42 -16.99 -3.37
N SER A 81 13.20 -16.48 -3.53
CA SER A 81 12.26 -16.91 -4.56
C SER A 81 11.91 -15.75 -5.50
N PRO A 82 12.35 -15.79 -6.78
CA PRO A 82 12.00 -14.76 -7.76
C PRO A 82 10.51 -14.77 -8.11
N PHE A 83 9.81 -15.91 -7.91
CA PHE A 83 8.36 -15.97 -8.07
C PHE A 83 7.64 -15.04 -7.09
N LEU A 84 8.08 -14.98 -5.83
CA LEU A 84 7.49 -14.12 -4.80
C LEU A 84 7.67 -12.63 -5.12
N VAL A 85 8.79 -12.25 -5.75
CA VAL A 85 9.01 -10.86 -6.21
C VAL A 85 8.02 -10.47 -7.30
N LEU A 86 7.74 -11.37 -8.25
CA LEU A 86 6.76 -11.12 -9.30
C LEU A 86 5.33 -11.13 -8.77
N PHE A 87 5.02 -12.07 -7.87
CA PHE A 87 3.72 -12.14 -7.22
C PHE A 87 3.44 -10.87 -6.41
N SER A 88 4.42 -10.35 -5.69
CA SER A 88 4.24 -9.13 -4.90
C SER A 88 3.88 -7.94 -5.76
N LEU A 89 4.43 -7.81 -6.98
CA LEU A 89 4.06 -6.72 -7.90
C LEU A 89 2.57 -6.76 -8.24
N VAL A 90 2.06 -7.94 -8.61
CA VAL A 90 0.64 -8.13 -8.92
C VAL A 90 -0.23 -7.82 -7.70
N TRP A 91 0.19 -8.31 -6.53
CA TRP A 91 -0.49 -8.07 -5.26
C TRP A 91 -0.56 -6.58 -4.93
N THR A 92 0.57 -5.87 -4.95
CA THR A 92 0.62 -4.44 -4.61
C THR A 92 -0.13 -3.56 -5.60
N ILE A 93 -0.16 -3.91 -6.89
CA ILE A 93 -1.00 -3.20 -7.87
C ILE A 93 -2.49 -3.37 -7.53
N GLY A 94 -2.91 -4.57 -7.14
CA GLY A 94 -4.28 -4.83 -6.72
C GLY A 94 -4.69 -4.01 -5.49
N LEU A 95 -3.78 -3.89 -4.52
CA LEU A 95 -4.02 -3.06 -3.33
C LEU A 95 -4.10 -1.56 -3.67
N GLU A 96 -3.24 -1.06 -4.56
CA GLU A 96 -3.30 0.33 -5.00
C GLU A 96 -4.63 0.65 -5.70
N MET A 97 -5.14 -0.28 -6.52
CA MET A 97 -6.47 -0.14 -7.13
C MET A 97 -7.58 -0.11 -6.08
N ALA A 98 -7.49 -0.95 -5.04
CA ALA A 98 -8.45 -0.95 -3.95
C ALA A 98 -8.43 0.37 -3.18
N SER A 99 -7.24 0.90 -2.86
CA SER A 99 -7.08 2.21 -2.21
C SER A 99 -7.64 3.35 -3.06
N TRP A 100 -7.48 3.28 -4.38
CA TRP A 100 -8.07 4.28 -5.28
C TRP A 100 -9.61 4.22 -5.30
N VAL A 101 -10.19 3.02 -5.28
CA VAL A 101 -11.64 2.83 -5.20
C VAL A 101 -12.17 3.35 -3.86
N GLU A 102 -11.49 3.07 -2.76
CA GLU A 102 -11.86 3.57 -1.43
C GLU A 102 -11.82 5.09 -1.37
N ALA A 103 -10.75 5.72 -1.86
CA ALA A 103 -10.65 7.18 -1.93
C ALA A 103 -11.80 7.80 -2.75
N ARG A 104 -12.17 7.17 -3.86
CA ARG A 104 -13.31 7.61 -4.69
C ARG A 104 -14.65 7.43 -3.98
N ASP A 105 -14.86 6.33 -3.27
CA ASP A 105 -16.09 6.08 -2.52
C ASP A 105 -16.27 7.12 -1.39
N VAL A 106 -15.20 7.47 -0.67
CA VAL A 106 -15.21 8.53 0.35
C VAL A 106 -15.64 9.87 -0.26
N LEU A 107 -15.07 10.26 -1.41
CA LEU A 107 -15.45 11.50 -2.10
C LEU A 107 -16.92 11.53 -2.52
N LEU A 108 -17.44 10.41 -3.00
CA LEU A 108 -18.85 10.29 -3.40
C LEU A 108 -19.78 10.43 -2.20
N ARG A 109 -19.45 9.78 -1.09
CA ARG A 109 -20.20 9.89 0.18
C ARG A 109 -20.19 11.30 0.74
N ASP A 110 -19.04 11.97 0.68
CA ASP A 110 -18.91 13.37 1.11
C ASP A 110 -19.75 14.32 0.25
N ARG A 111 -19.70 14.16 -1.08
CA ARG A 111 -20.54 14.92 -2.02
C ARG A 111 -22.02 14.75 -1.71
N GLN A 112 -22.46 13.51 -1.48
CA GLN A 112 -23.86 13.20 -1.15
C GLN A 112 -24.30 13.82 0.18
N ARG A 113 -23.41 13.87 1.19
CA ARG A 113 -23.70 14.58 2.45
C ARG A 113 -23.88 16.08 2.23
N ARG A 114 -22.98 16.73 1.49
CA ARG A 114 -23.06 18.17 1.20
C ARG A 114 -24.29 18.56 0.40
N ASP A 115 -24.72 17.69 -0.53
CA ASP A 115 -25.98 17.86 -1.26
C ASP A 115 -27.19 17.78 -0.33
N ARG A 116 -27.25 16.75 0.52
CA ARG A 116 -28.31 16.57 1.53
C ARG A 116 -28.41 17.76 2.50
N ASP A 117 -27.28 18.31 2.91
CA ASP A 117 -27.22 19.41 3.88
C ASP A 117 -27.40 20.79 3.20
N GLY A 118 -27.63 20.83 1.89
CA GLY A 118 -27.91 22.07 1.13
C GLY A 118 -26.70 23.00 0.96
N ILE A 119 -25.49 22.49 1.17
CA ILE A 119 -24.23 23.27 1.18
C ILE A 119 -23.66 23.45 -0.23
N LEU A 120 -24.06 22.61 -1.19
CA LEU A 120 -23.70 22.79 -2.60
C LEU A 120 -24.41 24.02 -3.16
N GLN A 121 -23.73 25.17 -3.16
CA GLN A 121 -24.21 26.34 -3.90
C GLN A 121 -24.28 25.97 -5.40
N PRO A 122 -25.39 26.28 -6.09
CA PRO A 122 -25.44 26.14 -7.53
C PRO A 122 -24.39 27.08 -8.14
N ASN A 123 -23.49 26.52 -8.95
CA ASN A 123 -22.58 27.28 -9.81
C ASN A 123 -23.35 28.23 -10.73
#